data_AF-A0A925Y1Z9-F1
#
_entry.id   AF-A0A925Y1Z9-F1
#
_cell.length_a   1.000
_cell.length_b   1.000
_cell.length_c   1.000
_cell.angle_alpha   90.00
_cell.angle_beta   90.00
_cell.angle_gamma   90.00
#
_symmetry.space_group_name_H-M   'P 1'
#
loop_
_entity.id
_entity.type
_entity.pdbx_description
1 polymer ?
#
loop_
_entity_poly.entity_id
_entity_poly.type
_entity_poly.pdbx_seq_one_letter_code
_entity_poly.pdbx_strand_id
1 'polypeptide(L)'
;MMAGTGITDEAESPELECVNESCPWLPQVRQIHDFSLTRRHGKLRGLEFYRDALRYAQSHWMAGKPAQAILQLDKAWMAELPGEHVFSVTEQPPYQALVWILSRSVDGSCGYLGNPTRHFQHLASRMSGVRKDVRSWRAWLCLHLSERVLVSDRYPRDGRQLAREGLWIPGLQRALDSVAEMGWNGEAEHAQEAFLG
;
A
#
# COMPACT_ATOMS: atom_id res chain seq x y z
N MET A 1 -20.46 -28.46 -50.37
CA MET A 1 -20.04 -27.09 -50.79
C MET A 1 -21.21 -26.19 -50.44
N MET A 2 -21.14 -25.16 -49.60
CA MET A 2 -20.03 -24.34 -49.08
C MET A 2 -20.32 -23.94 -47.63
N ALA A 3 -19.25 -23.64 -46.91
CA ALA A 3 -19.20 -23.16 -45.54
C ALA A 3 -19.75 -21.73 -45.37
N GLY A 4 -20.06 -21.38 -44.13
CA GLY A 4 -20.35 -20.02 -43.68
C GLY A 4 -20.16 -19.90 -42.16
N THR A 5 -18.90 -20.01 -41.73
CA THR A 5 -18.43 -19.61 -40.39
C THR A 5 -18.31 -18.09 -40.29
N GLY A 6 -18.62 -17.55 -39.12
CA GLY A 6 -18.32 -16.18 -38.73
C GLY A 6 -19.51 -15.55 -38.00
N ILE A 7 -19.38 -14.87 -36.87
CA ILE A 7 -18.23 -14.43 -36.08
C ILE A 7 -18.74 -14.43 -34.63
N THR A 8 -17.98 -14.99 -33.70
CA THR A 8 -18.25 -14.85 -32.27
C THR A 8 -18.07 -13.39 -31.90
N ASP A 9 -19.14 -12.81 -31.37
CA ASP A 9 -19.19 -11.49 -30.75
C ASP A 9 -18.21 -11.50 -29.56
N GLU A 10 -16.96 -11.09 -29.81
CA GLU A 10 -16.04 -10.75 -28.73
C GLU A 10 -16.59 -9.48 -28.09
N ALA A 11 -17.35 -9.65 -27.01
CA ALA A 11 -17.79 -8.54 -26.17
C ALA A 11 -16.54 -7.77 -25.72
N GLU A 12 -16.30 -6.62 -26.35
CA GLU A 12 -15.41 -5.58 -25.85
C GLU A 12 -15.77 -5.38 -24.38
N SER A 13 -14.87 -5.84 -23.50
CA SER A 13 -14.97 -5.52 -22.08
C SER A 13 -14.88 -4.00 -22.00
N PRO A 14 -15.87 -3.30 -21.41
CA PRO A 14 -15.92 -1.85 -21.44
C PRO A 14 -14.60 -1.31 -20.89
N GLU A 15 -13.92 -0.46 -21.67
CA GLU A 15 -12.75 0.27 -21.21
C GLU A 15 -13.14 1.01 -19.93
N LEU A 16 -12.57 0.56 -18.81
CA LEU A 16 -12.87 1.13 -17.51
C LEU A 16 -12.32 2.56 -17.48
N GLU A 17 -13.24 3.52 -17.39
CA GLU A 17 -12.91 4.93 -17.19
C GLU A 17 -12.08 5.08 -15.90
N CYS A 18 -10.79 5.32 -16.06
CA CYS A 18 -9.86 5.52 -14.96
C CYS A 18 -10.05 6.93 -14.41
N VAL A 19 -10.36 7.04 -13.12
CA VAL A 19 -10.56 8.33 -12.44
C VAL A 19 -9.23 9.01 -12.14
N ASN A 20 -8.22 8.22 -11.74
CA ASN A 20 -6.89 8.72 -11.42
C ASN A 20 -5.84 8.19 -12.41
N GLU A 21 -4.80 8.99 -12.68
CA GLU A 21 -3.62 8.58 -13.45
C GLU A 21 -2.90 7.40 -12.77
N SER A 22 -2.22 6.53 -13.51
CA SER A 22 -1.49 5.41 -12.91
C SER A 22 -0.39 5.86 -11.93
N CYS A 23 -0.32 5.26 -10.73
CA CYS A 23 0.83 5.48 -9.83
C CYS A 23 2.10 4.88 -10.47
N PRO A 24 3.19 5.65 -10.62
CA PRO A 24 4.41 5.19 -11.28
C PRO A 24 5.22 4.20 -10.44
N TRP A 25 4.94 4.12 -9.14
CA TRP A 25 5.63 3.25 -8.18
C TRP A 25 4.93 1.90 -7.96
N LEU A 26 3.85 1.65 -8.70
CA LEU A 26 3.10 0.40 -8.67
C LEU A 26 3.14 -0.27 -10.05
N PRO A 27 2.94 -1.60 -10.12
CA PRO A 27 2.90 -2.30 -11.39
C PRO A 27 1.76 -1.77 -12.25
N GLN A 28 2.02 -1.57 -13.55
CA GLN A 28 0.97 -1.25 -14.50
C GLN A 28 -0.07 -2.38 -14.55
N VAL A 29 -1.34 -2.00 -14.58
CA VAL A 29 -2.47 -2.92 -14.74
C VAL A 29 -3.21 -2.56 -16.02
N ARG A 30 -3.60 -3.59 -16.78
CA ARG A 30 -4.37 -3.44 -18.02
C ARG A 30 -5.87 -3.38 -17.78
N GLN A 31 -6.32 -3.76 -16.58
CA GLN A 31 -7.71 -3.77 -16.16
C GLN A 31 -7.80 -3.56 -14.65
N ILE A 32 -8.95 -3.07 -14.17
CA ILE A 32 -9.20 -2.93 -12.73
C ILE A 32 -9.52 -4.32 -12.18
N HIS A 33 -8.70 -4.77 -11.24
CA HIS A 33 -8.89 -6.04 -10.55
C HIS A 33 -9.89 -5.91 -9.38
N ASP A 34 -10.55 -7.01 -9.04
CA ASP A 34 -11.42 -7.11 -7.87
C ASP A 34 -10.77 -7.89 -6.71
N PHE A 35 -11.54 -8.13 -5.65
CA PHE A 35 -11.06 -8.78 -4.44
C PHE A 35 -10.54 -10.22 -4.66
N SER A 36 -10.90 -10.88 -5.77
CA SER A 36 -10.45 -12.23 -6.09
C SER A 36 -8.93 -12.32 -6.23
N LEU A 37 -8.27 -11.23 -6.67
CA LEU A 37 -6.85 -11.20 -6.97
C LEU A 37 -5.99 -11.51 -5.73
N THR A 38 -6.34 -10.94 -4.57
CA THR A 38 -5.63 -11.24 -3.32
C THR A 38 -6.23 -12.45 -2.59
N ARG A 39 -7.53 -12.71 -2.74
CA ARG A 39 -8.21 -13.83 -2.08
C ARG A 39 -7.71 -15.21 -2.55
N ARG A 40 -7.30 -15.34 -3.82
CA ARG A 40 -6.79 -16.61 -4.39
C ARG A 40 -5.60 -17.20 -3.65
N HIS A 41 -4.84 -16.37 -2.92
CA HIS A 41 -3.66 -16.80 -2.16
C HIS A 41 -3.99 -17.46 -0.81
N GLY A 42 -5.23 -17.37 -0.32
CA GLY A 42 -5.63 -18.01 0.94
C GLY A 42 -4.77 -17.55 2.12
N LYS A 43 -3.95 -18.45 2.68
CA LYS A 43 -2.97 -18.15 3.75
C LYS A 43 -1.55 -17.93 3.24
N LEU A 44 -1.27 -18.21 1.97
CA LEU A 44 0.05 -18.02 1.36
C LEU A 44 0.30 -16.53 1.18
N ARG A 45 1.48 -16.07 1.60
CA ARG A 45 1.88 -14.65 1.55
C ARG A 45 3.22 -14.49 0.84
N GLY A 46 3.50 -15.30 -0.18
CA GLY A 46 4.76 -15.22 -0.92
C GLY A 46 4.82 -14.05 -1.94
N LEU A 47 5.81 -14.11 -2.84
CA LEU A 47 6.05 -13.09 -3.86
C LEU A 47 4.84 -12.81 -4.78
N GLU A 48 4.11 -13.84 -5.20
CA GLU A 48 2.92 -13.63 -6.05
C GLU A 48 1.78 -12.91 -5.30
N PHE A 49 1.63 -13.15 -4.01
CA PHE A 49 0.69 -12.41 -3.17
C PHE A 49 1.10 -10.93 -3.06
N TYR A 50 2.40 -10.67 -2.88
CA TYR A 50 2.95 -9.32 -2.85
C TYR A 50 2.63 -8.56 -4.14
N ARG A 51 2.96 -9.14 -5.30
CA ARG A 51 2.69 -8.54 -6.63
C ARG A 51 1.22 -8.26 -6.86
N ASP A 52 0.37 -9.20 -6.48
CA ASP A 52 -1.08 -9.05 -6.62
C ASP A 52 -1.64 -7.99 -5.69
N ALA A 53 -1.11 -7.85 -4.47
CA ALA A 53 -1.48 -6.75 -3.58
C ALA A 53 -1.09 -5.39 -4.19
N LEU A 54 0.08 -5.26 -4.82
CA LEU A 54 0.49 -4.02 -5.50
C LEU A 54 -0.39 -3.71 -6.73
N ARG A 55 -0.67 -4.70 -7.59
CA ARG A 55 -1.61 -4.54 -8.73
C ARG A 55 -3.01 -4.18 -8.26
N TYR A 56 -3.45 -4.74 -7.13
CA TYR A 56 -4.74 -4.41 -6.59
C TYR A 56 -4.78 -3.01 -5.98
N ALA A 57 -3.69 -2.56 -5.36
CA ALA A 57 -3.52 -1.17 -4.93
C ALA A 57 -3.64 -0.21 -6.12
N GLN A 58 -2.96 -0.52 -7.23
CA GLN A 58 -3.04 0.25 -8.48
C GLN A 58 -4.48 0.32 -9.01
N SER A 59 -5.18 -0.82 -9.02
CA SER A 59 -6.57 -0.90 -9.46
C SER A 59 -7.49 -0.03 -8.62
N HIS A 60 -7.34 -0.06 -7.28
CA HIS A 60 -8.12 0.80 -6.39
C HIS A 60 -7.80 2.27 -6.58
N TRP A 61 -6.53 2.61 -6.76
CA TRP A 61 -6.11 3.97 -7.01
C TRP A 61 -6.73 4.52 -8.30
N MET A 62 -6.57 3.81 -9.43
CA MET A 62 -7.14 4.19 -10.72
C MET A 62 -8.68 4.30 -10.68
N ALA A 63 -9.33 3.52 -9.81
CA ALA A 63 -10.77 3.59 -9.57
C ALA A 63 -11.23 4.74 -8.64
N GLY A 64 -10.36 5.70 -8.29
CA GLY A 64 -10.73 6.82 -7.42
C GLY A 64 -10.85 6.46 -5.92
N LYS A 65 -10.18 5.39 -5.47
CA LYS A 65 -10.32 4.84 -4.11
C LYS A 65 -8.98 4.82 -3.36
N PRO A 66 -8.39 6.00 -3.04
CA PRO A 66 -7.08 6.08 -2.40
C PRO A 66 -7.00 5.37 -1.05
N ALA A 67 -8.03 5.50 -0.20
CA ALA A 67 -8.06 4.78 1.08
C ALA A 67 -7.98 3.25 0.89
N GLN A 68 -8.66 2.70 -0.12
CA GLN A 68 -8.62 1.26 -0.40
C GLN A 68 -7.29 0.82 -1.03
N ALA A 69 -6.66 1.71 -1.82
CA ALA A 69 -5.33 1.46 -2.35
C ALA A 69 -4.30 1.32 -1.21
N ILE A 70 -4.33 2.23 -0.23
CA ILE A 70 -3.47 2.17 0.97
C ILE A 70 -3.66 0.85 1.73
N LEU A 71 -4.91 0.38 1.91
CA LEU A 71 -5.18 -0.91 2.54
C LEU A 71 -4.60 -2.10 1.76
N GLN A 72 -4.42 -2.00 0.43
CA GLN A 72 -3.72 -3.05 -0.32
C GLN A 72 -2.20 -2.94 -0.18
N LEU A 73 -1.63 -1.74 0.01
CA LEU A 73 -0.21 -1.60 0.37
C LEU A 73 0.07 -2.26 1.73
N ASP A 74 -0.83 -2.07 2.71
CA ASP A 74 -0.79 -2.77 4.00
C ASP A 74 -0.75 -4.30 3.84
N LYS A 75 -1.54 -4.82 2.90
CA LYS A 75 -1.50 -6.25 2.56
C LYS A 75 -0.17 -6.64 1.92
N ALA A 76 0.40 -5.83 1.03
CA ALA A 76 1.69 -6.13 0.41
C ALA A 76 2.78 -6.32 1.48
N TRP A 77 2.80 -5.49 2.53
CA TRP A 77 3.70 -5.68 3.69
C TRP A 77 3.42 -6.93 4.55
N MET A 78 2.35 -7.69 4.29
CA MET A 78 2.17 -9.01 4.90
C MET A 78 3.00 -10.10 4.21
N ALA A 79 3.64 -9.78 3.08
CA ALA A 79 4.37 -10.77 2.32
C ALA A 79 5.63 -11.27 3.02
N GLU A 80 5.88 -12.55 2.87
CA GLU A 80 7.08 -13.27 3.26
C GLU A 80 7.93 -13.44 2.00
N LEU A 81 8.78 -12.44 1.76
CA LEU A 81 9.71 -12.45 0.64
C LEU A 81 11.01 -13.17 1.05
N PRO A 82 11.68 -13.87 0.10
CA PRO A 82 13.01 -14.42 0.33
C PRO A 82 14.00 -13.33 0.73
N GLY A 83 14.97 -13.64 1.61
CA GLY A 83 15.96 -12.67 2.09
C GLY A 83 16.86 -12.07 1.00
N GLU A 84 17.02 -12.77 -0.13
CA GLU A 84 17.78 -12.33 -1.30
C GLU A 84 16.89 -11.73 -2.41
N HIS A 85 15.62 -11.44 -2.12
CA HIS A 85 14.74 -10.86 -3.11
C HIS A 85 15.24 -9.46 -3.53
N VAL A 86 15.53 -9.31 -4.82
CA VAL A 86 15.91 -8.04 -5.42
C VAL A 86 14.66 -7.33 -5.91
N PHE A 87 14.42 -6.14 -5.37
CA PHE A 87 13.29 -5.31 -5.74
C PHE A 87 13.50 -4.64 -7.11
N SER A 88 12.44 -4.61 -7.92
CA SER A 88 12.36 -3.71 -9.08
C SER A 88 11.67 -2.41 -8.69
N VAL A 89 11.77 -1.36 -9.51
CA VAL A 89 11.18 -0.04 -9.22
C VAL A 89 9.69 -0.11 -8.87
N THR A 90 8.91 -0.93 -9.59
CA THR A 90 7.46 -1.09 -9.38
C THR A 90 7.09 -2.21 -8.41
N GLU A 91 8.08 -2.96 -7.91
CA GLU A 91 7.91 -4.03 -6.93
C GLU A 91 8.76 -3.76 -5.67
N GLN A 92 9.16 -2.51 -5.43
CA GLN A 92 9.89 -2.12 -4.22
C GLN A 92 8.93 -1.98 -3.04
N PRO A 93 9.42 -2.06 -1.78
CA PRO A 93 8.60 -1.83 -0.60
C PRO A 93 7.75 -0.55 -0.77
N PRO A 94 6.41 -0.62 -0.58
CA PRO A 94 5.50 0.38 -1.15
C PRO A 94 5.46 1.74 -0.44
N TYR A 95 6.58 2.20 0.12
CA TYR A 95 6.70 3.50 0.76
C TYR A 95 6.61 4.66 -0.25
N GLN A 96 7.29 4.55 -1.40
CA GLN A 96 7.19 5.54 -2.48
C GLN A 96 5.76 5.62 -3.04
N ALA A 97 5.12 4.47 -3.25
CA ALA A 97 3.72 4.41 -3.68
C ALA A 97 2.78 5.06 -2.66
N LEU A 98 2.99 4.81 -1.35
CA LEU A 98 2.22 5.45 -0.28
C LEU A 98 2.37 6.97 -0.34
N VAL A 99 3.60 7.49 -0.30
CA VAL A 99 3.89 8.93 -0.33
C VAL A 99 3.27 9.60 -1.55
N TRP A 100 3.39 8.97 -2.72
CA TRP A 100 2.81 9.49 -3.96
C TRP A 100 1.28 9.54 -3.89
N ILE A 101 0.61 8.48 -3.45
CA ILE A 101 -0.87 8.45 -3.30
C ILE A 101 -1.33 9.51 -2.31
N LEU A 102 -0.65 9.64 -1.16
CA LEU A 102 -0.99 10.65 -0.15
C LEU A 102 -0.87 12.07 -0.71
N SER A 103 0.22 12.35 -1.42
CA SER A 103 0.50 13.68 -1.99
C SER A 103 -0.53 14.06 -3.05
N ARG A 104 -0.95 13.11 -3.89
CA ARG A 104 -2.01 13.34 -4.88
C ARG A 104 -3.40 13.48 -4.28
N SER A 105 -3.65 12.89 -3.12
CA SER A 105 -4.97 12.88 -2.47
C SER A 105 -5.18 14.00 -1.45
N VAL A 106 -4.16 14.83 -1.19
CA VAL A 106 -4.16 15.79 -0.07
C VAL A 106 -5.23 16.88 -0.20
N ASP A 107 -5.56 17.28 -1.42
CA ASP A 107 -6.61 18.27 -1.70
C ASP A 107 -8.02 17.64 -1.72
N GLY A 108 -8.12 16.33 -1.95
CA GLY A 108 -9.36 15.56 -2.04
C GLY A 108 -9.86 15.34 -3.47
N SER A 109 -9.10 15.74 -4.49
CA SER A 109 -9.48 15.61 -5.90
C SER A 109 -9.45 14.15 -6.40
N CYS A 110 -8.61 13.30 -5.82
CA CYS A 110 -8.46 11.89 -6.20
C CYS A 110 -9.41 10.90 -5.48
N GLY A 111 -10.37 11.39 -4.68
CA GLY A 111 -11.32 10.58 -3.92
C GLY A 111 -11.09 10.57 -2.42
N TYR A 112 -11.92 9.81 -1.69
CA TYR A 112 -11.91 9.80 -0.22
C TYR A 112 -10.68 9.08 0.35
N LEU A 113 -9.81 9.84 1.03
CA LEU A 113 -8.57 9.35 1.65
C LEU A 113 -8.74 8.82 3.08
N GLY A 114 -9.76 9.30 3.82
CA GLY A 114 -9.86 9.05 5.27
C GLY A 114 -8.79 9.80 6.07
N ASN A 115 -8.27 9.19 7.15
CA ASN A 115 -7.16 9.74 7.94
C ASN A 115 -6.01 8.72 8.05
N PRO A 116 -5.05 8.73 7.11
CA PRO A 116 -3.90 7.83 7.10
C PRO A 116 -3.05 7.91 8.37
N THR A 117 -2.80 9.11 8.91
CA THR A 117 -2.05 9.31 10.16
C THR A 117 -2.65 8.50 11.31
N ARG A 118 -3.97 8.62 11.52
CA ARG A 118 -4.70 7.86 12.54
C ARG A 118 -4.73 6.36 12.22
N HIS A 119 -4.94 6.00 10.95
CA HIS A 119 -4.96 4.61 10.50
C HIS A 119 -3.66 3.89 10.89
N PHE A 120 -2.50 4.46 10.51
CA PHE A 120 -1.21 3.86 10.82
C PHE A 120 -0.89 3.86 12.30
N GLN A 121 -1.31 4.88 13.06
CA GLN A 121 -1.20 4.89 14.53
C GLN A 121 -1.89 3.68 15.15
N HIS A 122 -3.17 3.44 14.80
CA HIS A 122 -3.91 2.30 15.32
C HIS A 122 -3.36 0.97 14.81
N LEU A 123 -2.96 0.91 13.54
CA LEU A 123 -2.41 -0.30 12.95
C LEU A 123 -1.13 -0.73 13.69
N ALA A 124 -0.23 0.22 13.96
CA ALA A 124 1.02 -0.05 14.64
C ALA A 124 0.83 -0.60 16.05
N SER A 125 -0.11 -0.05 16.83
CA SER A 125 -0.34 -0.48 18.23
C SER A 125 -1.19 -1.74 18.38
N ARG A 126 -1.86 -2.20 17.31
CA ARG A 126 -2.80 -3.34 17.34
C ARG A 126 -2.34 -4.53 16.52
N MET A 127 -1.09 -4.51 16.08
CA MET A 127 -0.56 -5.53 15.19
C MET A 127 -0.53 -6.90 15.87
N SER A 128 -1.01 -7.92 15.17
CA SER A 128 -1.06 -9.30 15.64
C SER A 128 -0.78 -10.29 14.51
N GLY A 129 -0.52 -11.54 14.89
CA GLY A 129 -0.23 -12.64 13.97
C GLY A 129 1.24 -12.74 13.56
N VAL A 130 1.47 -13.39 12.42
CA VAL A 130 2.82 -13.66 11.89
C VAL A 130 3.55 -12.34 11.63
N ARG A 131 4.83 -12.30 12.05
CA ARG A 131 5.72 -11.16 11.88
C ARG A 131 5.12 -9.84 12.41
N LYS A 132 4.35 -9.91 13.50
CA LYS A 132 3.66 -8.74 14.09
C LYS A 132 4.61 -7.59 14.42
N ASP A 133 5.84 -7.87 14.85
CA ASP A 133 6.76 -6.84 15.32
C ASP A 133 7.26 -5.99 14.16
N VAL A 134 7.81 -6.60 13.11
CA VAL A 134 8.18 -5.86 11.88
C VAL A 134 6.99 -5.17 11.23
N ARG A 135 5.80 -5.78 11.23
CA ARG A 135 4.59 -5.14 10.70
C ARG A 135 4.19 -3.92 11.52
N SER A 136 4.34 -3.96 12.85
CA SER A 136 4.15 -2.80 13.72
C SER A 136 5.13 -1.69 13.37
N TRP A 137 6.41 -2.01 13.20
CA TRP A 137 7.45 -1.05 12.80
C TRP A 137 7.22 -0.45 11.41
N ARG A 138 6.78 -1.25 10.44
CA ARG A 138 6.34 -0.75 9.13
C ARG A 138 5.19 0.25 9.25
N ALA A 139 4.20 -0.04 10.09
CA ALA A 139 3.10 0.88 10.35
C ALA A 139 3.56 2.17 11.05
N TRP A 140 4.53 2.11 11.98
CA TRP A 140 5.15 3.32 12.54
C TRP A 140 5.88 4.15 11.50
N LEU A 141 6.62 3.53 10.56
CA LEU A 141 7.22 4.25 9.43
C LEU A 141 6.17 4.93 8.56
N CYS A 142 5.09 4.22 8.22
CA CYS A 142 4.00 4.78 7.42
C CYS A 142 3.26 5.92 8.13
N LEU A 143 3.20 5.93 9.46
CA LEU A 143 2.73 7.08 10.24
C LEU A 143 3.63 8.30 10.01
N HIS A 144 4.95 8.17 10.13
CA HIS A 144 5.89 9.27 9.89
C HIS A 144 5.80 9.80 8.46
N LEU A 145 5.72 8.90 7.47
CA LEU A 145 5.52 9.29 6.07
C LEU A 145 4.20 10.04 5.86
N SER A 146 3.13 9.59 6.54
CA SER A 146 1.84 10.28 6.48
C SER A 146 1.91 11.68 7.05
N GLU A 147 2.56 11.85 8.19
CA GLU A 147 2.71 13.16 8.85
C GLU A 147 3.64 14.11 8.10
N ARG A 148 4.60 13.58 7.35
CA ARG A 148 5.44 14.38 6.46
C ARG A 148 4.62 15.01 5.32
N VAL A 149 3.67 14.25 4.77
CA VAL A 149 2.90 14.65 3.58
C VAL A 149 1.60 15.39 3.95
N LEU A 150 0.95 14.99 5.04
CA LEU A 150 -0.38 15.45 5.42
C LEU A 150 -0.32 16.48 6.54
N VAL A 151 -1.05 17.59 6.38
CA VAL A 151 -1.15 18.63 7.41
C VAL A 151 -1.93 18.13 8.64
N SER A 152 -1.37 18.33 9.83
CA SER A 152 -1.89 17.80 11.09
C SER A 152 -3.30 18.26 11.44
N ASP A 153 -3.69 19.46 11.03
CA ASP A 153 -5.01 20.02 11.35
C ASP A 153 -6.13 19.26 10.65
N ARG A 154 -5.87 18.75 9.43
CA ARG A 154 -6.82 17.94 8.66
C ARG A 154 -6.69 16.44 8.98
N TYR A 155 -5.48 15.99 9.28
CA TYR A 155 -5.17 14.57 9.50
C TYR A 155 -4.48 14.35 10.85
N PRO A 156 -5.15 14.68 11.98
CA PRO A 156 -4.52 14.60 13.29
C PRO A 156 -4.35 13.14 13.75
N ARG A 157 -3.34 12.94 14.59
CA ARG A 157 -3.20 11.75 15.45
C ARG A 157 -4.47 11.50 16.28
N ASP A 158 -4.64 10.27 16.77
CA ASP A 158 -5.63 9.97 17.80
C ASP A 158 -5.03 10.22 19.19
N GLY A 159 -5.15 11.45 19.69
CA GLY A 159 -4.70 11.81 21.03
C GLY A 159 -5.46 11.10 22.17
N ARG A 160 -6.72 10.66 21.93
CA ARG A 160 -7.48 9.90 22.93
C ARG A 160 -6.88 8.51 23.11
N GLN A 161 -6.46 7.88 22.02
CA GLN A 161 -5.75 6.61 22.08
C GLN A 161 -4.44 6.74 22.86
N LEU A 162 -3.63 7.76 22.54
CA LEU A 162 -2.33 7.99 23.21
C LEU A 162 -2.51 8.09 24.73
N ALA A 163 -3.45 8.93 25.18
CA ALA A 163 -3.73 9.13 26.59
C ALA A 163 -4.27 7.88 27.28
N ARG A 164 -5.22 7.17 26.66
CA ARG A 164 -5.88 6.00 27.26
C ARG A 164 -4.96 4.78 27.34
N GLU A 165 -4.13 4.58 26.32
CA GLU A 165 -3.31 3.37 26.17
C GLU A 165 -1.87 3.58 26.67
N GLY A 166 -1.50 4.80 27.09
CA GLY A 166 -0.12 5.12 27.50
C GLY A 166 0.87 4.93 26.35
N LEU A 167 0.40 5.12 25.11
CA LEU A 167 1.15 4.77 23.90
C LEU A 167 2.19 5.84 23.60
N TRP A 168 3.45 5.41 23.43
CA TRP A 168 4.53 6.27 22.95
C TRP A 168 4.77 6.03 21.46
N ILE A 169 4.79 7.11 20.67
CA ILE A 169 5.10 7.04 19.25
C ILE A 169 6.62 7.06 19.09
N PRO A 170 7.22 5.99 18.51
CA PRO A 170 8.67 5.96 18.28
C PRO A 170 9.09 7.01 17.26
N GLY A 171 10.29 7.58 17.44
CA GLY A 171 10.87 8.48 16.44
C GLY A 171 11.20 7.76 15.13
N LEU A 172 11.27 8.52 14.02
CA LEU A 172 11.54 8.00 12.68
C LEU A 172 12.78 7.10 12.64
N GLN A 173 13.91 7.56 13.20
CA GLN A 173 15.16 6.79 13.17
C GLN A 173 14.99 5.43 13.85
N ARG A 174 14.31 5.39 15.00
CA ARG A 174 14.06 4.12 15.70
C ARG A 174 13.21 3.17 14.86
N ALA A 175 12.24 3.69 14.12
CA ALA A 175 11.41 2.88 13.24
C ALA A 175 12.22 2.37 12.03
N LEU A 176 13.10 3.19 11.46
CA LEU A 176 14.00 2.80 10.37
C LEU A 176 14.96 1.68 10.83
N ASP A 177 15.64 1.87 11.96
CA ASP A 177 16.55 0.88 12.54
C ASP A 177 15.85 -0.46 12.78
N SER A 178 14.62 -0.42 13.31
CA SER A 178 13.85 -1.63 13.60
C SER A 178 13.41 -2.36 12.33
N VAL A 179 13.10 -1.63 11.25
CA VAL A 179 12.81 -2.24 9.94
C VAL A 179 14.08 -2.74 9.27
N ALA A 180 15.23 -2.08 9.42
CA ALA A 180 16.50 -2.60 8.93
C ALA A 180 16.86 -3.95 9.58
N GLU A 181 16.58 -4.10 10.88
CA GLU A 181 16.85 -5.32 11.63
C GLU A 181 15.87 -6.47 11.29
N MET A 182 14.58 -6.18 11.12
CA MET A 182 13.52 -7.21 11.07
C MET A 182 12.81 -7.34 9.71
N GLY A 183 13.07 -6.38 8.82
CA GLY A 183 12.42 -6.18 7.52
C GLY A 183 12.89 -7.15 6.44
N TRP A 184 12.57 -6.78 5.20
CA TRP A 184 13.23 -7.34 4.03
C TRP A 184 14.59 -6.64 3.84
N ASN A 185 15.51 -7.32 3.18
CA ASN A 185 16.82 -6.74 2.85
C ASN A 185 16.63 -5.47 1.99
N GLY A 186 17.29 -4.37 2.33
CA GLY A 186 17.14 -3.08 1.63
C GLY A 186 15.85 -2.31 1.96
N GLU A 187 14.97 -2.82 2.83
CA GLU A 187 13.66 -2.19 3.07
C GLU A 187 13.74 -0.82 3.74
N ALA A 188 14.65 -0.67 4.70
CA ALA A 188 14.80 0.58 5.43
C ALA A 188 15.35 1.71 4.54
N GLU A 189 16.23 1.37 3.60
CA GLU A 189 16.75 2.28 2.59
C GLU A 189 15.63 2.82 1.70
N HIS A 190 14.74 1.95 1.20
CA HIS A 190 13.57 2.37 0.43
C HIS A 190 12.61 3.26 1.25
N ALA A 191 12.45 2.99 2.54
CA ALA A 191 11.64 3.83 3.43
C ALA A 191 12.28 5.20 3.66
N GLN A 192 13.61 5.24 3.83
CA GLN A 192 14.37 6.48 4.01
C GLN A 192 14.33 7.34 2.75
N GLU A 193 14.50 6.74 1.57
CA GLU A 193 14.37 7.42 0.28
C GLU A 193 12.98 8.06 0.12
N ALA A 194 11.91 7.33 0.47
CA ALA A 194 10.54 7.84 0.42
C ALA A 194 10.30 8.99 1.42
N PHE A 195 11.04 9.03 2.53
CA PHE A 195 10.96 10.12 3.50
C PHE A 195 11.77 11.36 3.09
N LEU A 196 12.84 11.20 2.32
CA LEU A 196 13.71 12.31 1.91
C LEU A 196 13.32 12.95 0.57
N GLY A 197 12.79 12.16 -0.37
CA GLY A 197 12.34 12.63 -1.69
C GLY A 197 11.06 13.46 -1.62
#